data_AF-A0A956IBR7-F1
#
_entry.id   AF-A0A956IBR7-F1
#
_cell.length_a   1.000
_cell.length_b   1.000
_cell.length_c   1.000
_cell.angle_alpha   90.00
_cell.angle_beta   90.00
_cell.angle_gamma   90.00
#
_symmetry.space_group_name_H-M   'P 1'
#
loop_
_entity.id
_entity.type
_entity.pdbx_description
1 polymer ?
#
loop_
_entity_poly.entity_id
_entity_poly.type
_entity_poly.pdbx_seq_one_letter_code
_entity_poly.pdbx_strand_id
1 'polypeptide(L)'
;MKQPVRVAVTGAAGQIGYSLLFRIANGDLFGPDQPVILQLLDVPVAMKALEGVIMELDDCAFPLLAGVNASDDPNVAFKDVGAAMLVGAKPRGPGMER
;
A
#
# COMPACT_ATOMS: atom_id res chain seq x y z
N MET A 1 -21.53 -1.77 7.89
CA MET A 1 -20.06 -1.94 7.86
C MET A 1 -19.42 -0.77 8.58
N LYS A 2 -18.28 -0.97 9.25
CA LYS A 2 -17.51 0.13 9.87
C LYS A 2 -17.06 1.12 8.79
N GLN A 3 -16.78 2.37 9.18
CA GLN A 3 -16.18 3.33 8.24
C GLN A 3 -14.80 2.83 7.80
N PRO A 4 -14.43 2.90 6.51
CA PRO A 4 -13.13 2.40 6.05
C PRO A 4 -11.96 3.16 6.67
N VAL A 5 -10.89 2.44 7.03
CA VAL A 5 -9.63 3.05 7.44
C VAL A 5 -8.75 3.27 6.21
N ARG A 6 -8.20 4.48 6.07
CA ARG A 6 -7.25 4.83 5.02
C ARG A 6 -5.84 4.40 5.44
N VAL A 7 -5.23 3.50 4.66
CA VAL A 7 -3.93 2.90 4.98
C VAL A 7 -2.93 3.27 3.90
N ALA A 8 -1.98 4.13 4.24
CA ALA A 8 -0.91 4.47 3.31
C ALA A 8 0.23 3.44 3.38
N VAL A 9 0.75 3.01 2.23
CA VAL A 9 1.89 2.09 2.15
C VAL A 9 2.90 2.65 1.15
N THR A 10 4.12 2.91 1.62
CA THR A 10 5.22 3.39 0.76
C THR A 10 6.07 2.24 0.23
N GLY A 11 6.73 2.39 -0.91
CA GLY A 11 7.46 1.28 -1.54
C GLY A 11 6.53 0.11 -1.86
N ALA A 12 5.29 0.43 -2.24
CA ALA A 12 4.20 -0.52 -2.40
C ALA A 12 4.44 -1.58 -3.49
N ALA A 13 5.23 -1.26 -4.53
CA ALA A 13 5.64 -2.22 -5.56
C ALA A 13 6.83 -3.10 -5.14
N GLY A 14 7.43 -2.84 -3.97
CA GLY A 14 8.53 -3.65 -3.42
C GLY A 14 8.04 -4.99 -2.85
N GLN A 15 8.97 -5.91 -2.60
CA GLN A 15 8.67 -7.27 -2.14
C GLN A 15 7.90 -7.32 -0.80
N ILE A 16 8.26 -6.45 0.15
CA ILE A 16 7.53 -6.35 1.42
C ILE A 16 6.13 -5.79 1.18
N GLY A 17 5.98 -4.77 0.33
CA GLY A 17 4.68 -4.23 -0.09
C GLY A 17 3.81 -5.33 -0.69
N TYR A 18 4.35 -6.08 -1.65
CA TYR A 18 3.67 -7.17 -2.32
C TYR A 18 3.15 -8.24 -1.35
N SER A 19 3.87 -8.60 -0.30
CA SER A 19 3.34 -9.54 0.71
C SER A 19 2.37 -8.90 1.70
N LEU A 20 2.56 -7.61 2.02
CA LEU A 20 1.80 -6.90 3.03
C LEU A 20 0.39 -6.53 2.55
N LEU A 21 0.25 -6.04 1.32
CA LEU A 21 -0.98 -5.44 0.82
C LEU A 21 -2.17 -6.41 0.81
N PHE A 22 -1.96 -7.65 0.36
CA PHE A 22 -3.00 -8.67 0.31
C PHE A 22 -3.46 -9.07 1.71
N ARG A 23 -2.56 -9.11 2.69
CA ARG A 23 -2.92 -9.41 4.08
C ARG A 23 -3.71 -8.28 4.73
N ILE A 24 -3.39 -7.02 4.42
CA ILE A 24 -4.19 -5.87 4.86
C ILE A 24 -5.58 -5.94 4.22
N ALA A 25 -5.66 -6.16 2.90
CA ALA A 25 -6.93 -6.26 2.18
C ALA A 25 -7.81 -7.44 2.64
N ASN A 26 -7.19 -8.55 3.09
CA ASN A 26 -7.87 -9.70 3.69
C ASN A 26 -8.40 -9.44 5.12
N GLY A 27 -7.96 -8.36 5.77
CA GLY A 27 -8.36 -8.01 7.14
C GLY A 27 -7.45 -8.54 8.25
N ASP A 28 -6.28 -9.10 7.93
CA ASP A 28 -5.34 -9.65 8.94
C ASP A 28 -4.84 -8.58 9.93
N LEU A 29 -4.77 -7.32 9.50
CA LEU A 29 -4.22 -6.23 10.30
C LEU A 29 -5.26 -5.55 11.18
N PHE A 30 -6.44 -5.25 10.63
CA PHE A 30 -7.47 -4.46 11.31
C PHE A 30 -8.68 -5.28 11.78
N GLY A 31 -8.70 -6.57 11.46
CA GLY A 31 -9.78 -7.50 11.80
C GLY A 31 -10.76 -7.75 10.64
N PRO A 32 -11.57 -8.82 10.75
CA PRO A 32 -12.41 -9.33 9.67
C PRO A 32 -13.65 -8.46 9.36
N ASP A 33 -13.88 -7.37 10.09
CA ASP A 33 -15.05 -6.50 9.98
C ASP A 33 -14.71 -5.04 9.69
N GLN A 34 -13.44 -4.74 9.42
CA GLN A 34 -12.92 -3.39 9.19
C GLN A 34 -12.53 -3.19 7.73
N PRO A 35 -13.34 -2.48 6.93
CA PRO A 35 -12.95 -2.12 5.57
C PRO A 35 -11.73 -1.21 5.54
N VAL A 36 -10.96 -1.28 4.46
CA VAL A 36 -9.76 -0.48 4.24
C VAL A 36 -9.75 0.17 2.87
N ILE A 37 -9.14 1.35 2.78
CA ILE A 37 -8.76 2.00 1.53
C ILE A 37 -7.24 2.01 1.48
N LEU A 38 -6.65 1.36 0.48
CA LEU A 38 -5.21 1.34 0.31
C LEU A 38 -4.75 2.59 -0.45
N GLN A 39 -3.79 3.32 0.11
CA GLN A 39 -3.16 4.49 -0.50
C GLN A 39 -1.69 4.18 -0.76
N LEU A 40 -1.39 3.77 -1.98
CA LEU A 40 -0.11 3.21 -2.39
C LEU A 40 0.81 4.31 -2.90
N LEU A 41 1.97 4.46 -2.26
CA LEU A 41 3.02 5.40 -2.67
C LEU A 41 4.22 4.62 -3.19
N ASP A 42 4.70 4.98 -4.37
CA ASP A 42 6.00 4.51 -4.85
C ASP A 42 6.71 5.59 -5.67
N VAL A 43 7.95 5.33 -6.05
CA VAL A 43 8.72 6.25 -6.89
C VAL A 43 8.21 6.21 -8.35
N PRO A 44 8.38 7.29 -9.14
CA PRO A 44 7.86 7.36 -10.50
C PRO A 44 8.24 6.17 -11.40
N VAL A 45 9.46 5.64 -11.23
CA VAL A 45 9.95 4.49 -12.01
C VAL A 45 9.28 3.15 -11.66
N ALA A 46 8.63 3.07 -10.50
CA ALA A 46 7.95 1.88 -10.01
C ALA A 46 6.43 1.90 -10.30
N MET A 47 5.88 3.02 -10.79
CA MET A 47 4.43 3.18 -10.96
C MET A 47 3.81 2.13 -11.89
N LYS A 48 4.51 1.74 -12.96
CA LYS A 48 4.04 0.65 -13.85
C LYS A 48 3.98 -0.71 -13.14
N ALA A 49 4.93 -0.99 -12.26
CA ALA A 49 4.89 -2.22 -11.46
C ALA A 49 3.76 -2.15 -10.43
N LEU A 50 3.54 -0.97 -9.84
CA LEU A 50 2.46 -0.73 -8.90
C LEU A 50 1.08 -0.93 -9.54
N GLU A 51 0.87 -0.51 -10.79
CA GLU A 51 -0.34 -0.82 -11.56
C GLU A 51 -0.60 -2.33 -11.63
N GLY A 52 0.46 -3.13 -11.81
CA GLY A 52 0.38 -4.60 -11.75
C GLY A 52 -0.15 -5.10 -10.42
N VAL A 53 0.39 -4.58 -9.32
CA VAL A 53 -0.05 -4.95 -7.96
C VAL A 53 -1.52 -4.57 -7.71
N ILE A 54 -1.99 -3.43 -8.26
CA ILE A 54 -3.40 -3.03 -8.16
C ILE A 54 -4.30 -4.01 -8.92
N MET A 55 -3.92 -4.41 -10.13
CA MET A 55 -4.67 -5.42 -10.90
C MET A 55 -4.80 -6.73 -10.11
N GLU A 56 -3.71 -7.18 -9.47
CA GLU A 56 -3.75 -8.40 -8.64
C GLU A 56 -4.62 -8.24 -7.39
N LEU A 57 -4.65 -7.05 -6.76
CA LEU A 57 -5.54 -6.75 -5.64
C LEU A 57 -7.02 -6.78 -6.07
N ASP A 58 -7.33 -6.24 -7.24
CA ASP A 58 -8.68 -6.25 -7.82
C ASP A 58 -9.13 -7.69 -8.14
N ASP A 59 -8.25 -8.50 -8.72
CA ASP A 59 -8.51 -9.92 -9.04
C ASP A 59 -8.79 -10.78 -7.78
N CYS A 60 -8.26 -10.39 -6.62
CA CYS A 60 -8.51 -11.09 -5.35
C CYS A 60 -9.93 -10.90 -4.80
N ALA A 61 -10.69 -9.94 -5.32
CA ALA A 61 -12.08 -9.66 -4.91
C ALA A 61 -12.27 -9.57 -3.38
N PHE A 62 -11.33 -8.93 -2.68
CA PHE A 62 -11.37 -8.82 -1.22
C PHE A 62 -12.60 -8.03 -0.74
N PRO A 63 -13.48 -8.60 0.11
CA PRO A 63 -14.70 -7.92 0.55
C PRO A 63 -14.44 -6.71 1.46
N LEU A 64 -13.26 -6.64 2.08
CA LEU A 64 -12.85 -5.54 2.96
C LEU A 64 -12.08 -4.44 2.21
N LEU A 65 -11.69 -4.66 0.95
CA LEU A 65 -10.99 -3.66 0.16
C LEU A 65 -12.00 -2.69 -0.46
N ALA A 66 -12.22 -1.57 0.22
CA ALA A 66 -13.18 -0.55 -0.19
C ALA A 66 -12.66 0.38 -1.29
N GLY A 67 -11.36 0.35 -1.57
CA GLY A 67 -10.74 1.08 -2.67
C GLY A 67 -9.22 1.05 -2.64
N VAL A 68 -8.61 1.37 -3.78
CA VAL A 68 -7.17 1.48 -3.97
C VAL A 68 -6.86 2.76 -4.73
N ASN A 69 -5.94 3.56 -4.21
CA ASN A 69 -5.39 4.74 -4.89
C ASN A 69 -3.88 4.58 -4.96
N ALA A 70 -3.28 4.88 -6.10
CA ALA A 70 -1.82 4.92 -6.26
C ALA A 70 -1.36 6.31 -6.67
N SER A 71 -0.19 6.71 -6.19
CA SER A 71 0.44 7.99 -6.55
C SER A 71 1.95 7.91 -6.33
N ASP A 72 2.69 8.77 -7.01
CA ASP A 72 4.08 9.10 -6.72
C ASP A 72 4.24 10.40 -5.91
N ASP A 73 3.12 11.08 -5.59
CA ASP A 73 3.08 12.26 -4.73
C ASP A 73 2.69 11.87 -3.28
N PRO A 74 3.59 12.06 -2.30
CA PRO A 74 3.29 11.82 -0.89
C PRO A 74 2.09 12.62 -0.38
N ASN A 75 1.83 13.83 -0.89
CA ASN A 75 0.70 14.65 -0.45
C ASN A 75 -0.63 14.02 -0.84
N VAL A 76 -0.67 13.32 -1.99
CA VAL A 76 -1.84 12.55 -2.43
C VAL A 76 -1.93 11.26 -1.62
N ALA A 77 -0.83 10.51 -1.52
CA ALA A 77 -0.83 9.21 -0.86
C ALA A 77 -1.09 9.28 0.65
N PHE A 78 -0.73 10.37 1.33
CA PHE A 78 -0.97 10.54 2.78
C PHE A 78 -2.22 11.34 3.11
N LYS A 79 -2.99 11.78 2.12
CA LYS A 79 -4.22 12.53 2.36
C LYS A 79 -5.18 11.71 3.24
N ASP A 80 -5.64 12.30 4.34
CA ASP A 80 -6.59 11.74 5.31
C ASP A 80 -6.18 10.36 5.86
N VAL A 81 -4.87 10.07 5.93
CA VAL A 81 -4.35 8.77 6.36
C VAL A 81 -4.72 8.45 7.81
N GLY A 82 -5.25 7.25 8.05
CA GLY A 82 -5.53 6.73 9.39
C GLY A 82 -4.39 5.86 9.95
N ALA A 83 -3.68 5.16 9.07
CA ALA A 83 -2.48 4.39 9.41
C ALA A 83 -1.47 4.42 8.25
N ALA A 84 -0.16 4.44 8.56
CA ALA A 84 0.88 4.50 7.55
C ALA A 84 1.95 3.42 7.77
N MET A 85 2.27 2.69 6.70
CA MET A 85 3.35 1.69 6.64
C MET A 85 4.49 2.24 5.78
N LEU A 86 5.51 2.78 6.45
CA LEU A 86 6.66 3.43 5.80
C LEU A 86 7.75 2.40 5.42
N VAL A 87 7.42 1.52 4.48
CA VAL A 87 8.28 0.41 4.04
C VAL A 87 9.37 0.85 3.06
N GLY A 88 9.04 1.77 2.14
CA GLY A 88 9.97 2.26 1.13
C GLY A 88 11.10 3.09 1.74
N ALA A 89 12.34 2.67 1.49
CA ALA A 89 13.53 3.41 1.91
C ALA A 89 14.62 3.32 0.83
N LYS A 90 15.57 4.26 0.87
CA LYS A 90 16.72 4.21 -0.03
C LYS A 90 17.61 3.02 0.35
N PRO A 91 17.85 2.05 -0.57
CA PRO A 91 18.77 0.95 -0.29
C PRO A 91 20.20 1.49 -0.13
N ARG A 92 20.99 0.84 0.72
CA ARG A 92 22.41 1.17 0.87
C ARG A 92 23.15 0.90 -0.44
N GLY A 93 23.84 1.92 -0.93
CA GLY A 93 24.69 1.82 -2.11
C GLY A 93 26.12 1.41 -1.76
N PRO A 94 26.95 1.11 -2.79
CA PRO A 94 28.37 0.86 -2.60
C PRO A 94 29.05 2.00 -1.83
N GLY A 95 29.81 1.66 -0.78
CA GLY A 95 30.55 2.63 0.03
C GLY A 95 29.73 3.39 1.08
N MET A 96 28.44 3.08 1.27
CA MET A 96 27.66 3.65 2.37
C MET A 96 28.00 2.97 3.71
N GLU A 97 28.37 3.78 4.71
CA GLU A 97 28.58 3.35 6.09
C GLU A 97 27.25 2.93 6.76
N ARG A 98 27.36 2.22 7.88
CA ARG A 98 26.22 1.70 8.64
C ARG A 98 25.93 2.54 9.87
#